data_AF-A0A2I2KXK7-F1
#
_entry.id   AF-A0A2I2KXK7-F1
#
_cell.length_a   1.000
_cell.length_b   1.000
_cell.length_c   1.000
_cell.angle_alpha   90.00
_cell.angle_beta   90.00
_cell.angle_gamma   90.00
#
_symmetry.space_group_name_H-M   'P 1'
#
loop_
_entity.id
_entity.type
_entity.pdbx_description
1 polymer ?
#
loop_
_entity_poly.entity_id
_entity_poly.type
_entity_poly.pdbx_seq_one_letter_code
_entity_poly.pdbx_strand_id
1 'polypeptide(L)'
;MTRPAPAGHAIGPTVPPRPRRADGLVLLGEFAGSGLDRPVQLARRADGQVVALTTLLAHILTAADGARDVAAIAAAVAALDGRAVTGADVALLVTERLIPLGLVAPADGEAGPAPRAAARFTLVGRHTLLPAPAVARLSARLAGLLRPAVIVVSLLALVGTDIWVFGRHSLAASAAAVLAAPSLLATIVALTLLGALVHECGHAAACRYGGATPGVIGVGMYLVWPAFFTDVTDSYRLSRGGRLRTDLGGIYFNGLYSLALAGALALTHAQVLVTAIVLAHLDATRQLAPFVRLDGYYIVADLAGVPDLFSRMGPALRHTLRRPSRGRHRDRARAPAVATGLTRRARLLVTAWALLAVPTILVNLVALVVSAPFVLPRTARAVREQLAPAGPAIRDGRLLSAAADTVAAMVVALPAAGTLCVLFLLTRTALRMLHHRSALARARRRRRPAAGRSDAGGEQRRDALGAAEVHPGHLEAPRRAVRQLDHQHTGHPAALEMRPPHHGPVGGGDDRLGRLRTQRAAPGGEQDDVGGEDAQVAELAAGEYGPAAVPTARHRGTHRATDGAADRGTDHSDGFDEGAHHGRSGMRHG
;
A
#
# COMPACT_ATOMS: atom_id res chain seq x y z
N MET A 1 -45.56 -17.83 -34.71
CA MET A 1 -44.89 -17.32 -33.50
C MET A 1 -43.42 -17.68 -33.56
N THR A 2 -42.62 -16.80 -34.17
CA THR A 2 -41.17 -16.91 -34.33
C THR A 2 -40.48 -16.41 -33.05
N ARG A 3 -39.57 -17.23 -32.49
CA ARG A 3 -38.71 -16.84 -31.36
C ARG A 3 -37.84 -15.64 -31.77
N PRO A 4 -37.72 -14.58 -30.95
CA PRO A 4 -36.73 -13.56 -31.20
C PRO A 4 -35.33 -14.14 -30.93
N ALA A 5 -34.39 -13.77 -31.80
CA ALA A 5 -32.97 -14.07 -31.66
C ALA A 5 -32.41 -13.45 -30.36
N PRO A 6 -31.41 -14.08 -29.71
CA PRO A 6 -30.76 -13.47 -28.56
C PRO A 6 -30.03 -12.20 -29.01
N ALA A 7 -30.45 -11.07 -28.45
CA ALA A 7 -29.85 -9.77 -28.64
C ALA A 7 -28.38 -9.77 -28.16
N GLY A 8 -27.51 -9.21 -29.00
CA GLY A 8 -26.34 -8.43 -28.61
C GLY A 8 -25.27 -9.14 -27.80
N HIS A 9 -24.15 -9.45 -28.44
CA HIS A 9 -22.85 -9.42 -27.76
C HIS A 9 -22.76 -8.12 -26.96
N ALA A 10 -22.51 -8.22 -25.65
CA ALA A 10 -22.08 -7.08 -24.86
C ALA A 10 -20.74 -6.60 -25.46
N ILE A 11 -20.79 -5.48 -26.18
CA ILE A 11 -19.62 -4.84 -26.78
C ILE A 11 -18.73 -4.47 -25.60
N GLY A 12 -17.50 -5.01 -25.57
CA GLY A 12 -16.50 -4.60 -24.59
C GLY A 12 -16.26 -3.09 -24.67
N PRO A 13 -15.64 -2.47 -23.66
CA PRO A 13 -15.42 -1.02 -23.67
C PRO A 13 -14.75 -0.62 -24.99
N THR A 14 -15.40 0.24 -25.76
CA THR A 14 -14.84 0.74 -27.01
C THR A 14 -13.82 1.83 -26.69
N VAL A 15 -12.71 1.86 -27.43
CA VAL A 15 -11.70 2.90 -27.24
C VAL A 15 -12.32 4.24 -27.60
N PRO A 16 -12.31 5.24 -26.69
CA PRO A 16 -12.75 6.57 -27.04
C PRO A 16 -11.89 7.13 -28.18
N PRO A 17 -12.48 7.79 -29.19
CA PRO A 17 -11.74 8.30 -30.35
C PRO A 17 -10.66 9.31 -29.95
N ARG A 18 -10.86 10.00 -28.83
CA ARG A 18 -9.87 10.86 -28.18
C ARG A 18 -9.77 10.49 -26.70
N PRO A 19 -8.85 9.58 -26.33
CA PRO A 19 -8.69 9.16 -24.95
C PRO A 19 -8.37 10.34 -24.02
N ARG A 20 -9.12 10.43 -22.92
CA ARG A 20 -8.93 11.45 -21.87
C ARG A 20 -8.72 10.76 -20.53
N ARG A 21 -7.80 11.28 -19.73
CA ARG A 21 -7.62 10.89 -18.32
C ARG A 21 -8.93 10.99 -17.53
N ALA A 22 -9.15 10.05 -16.62
CA ALA A 22 -10.27 10.10 -15.70
C ALA A 22 -10.24 11.38 -14.83
N ASP A 23 -11.41 11.89 -14.48
CA ASP A 23 -11.53 13.11 -13.69
C ASP A 23 -10.90 12.94 -12.30
N GLY A 24 -10.18 13.97 -11.84
CA GLY A 24 -9.47 13.96 -10.55
C GLY A 24 -8.22 13.09 -10.50
N LEU A 25 -7.78 12.51 -11.63
CA LEU A 25 -6.53 11.76 -11.72
C LEU A 25 -5.32 12.69 -11.65
N VAL A 26 -4.37 12.37 -10.76
CA VAL A 26 -3.11 13.11 -10.58
C VAL A 26 -1.94 12.19 -10.86
N LEU A 27 -1.07 12.55 -11.81
CA LEU A 27 0.19 11.84 -12.06
C LEU A 27 1.21 12.26 -11.00
N LEU A 28 1.71 11.29 -10.23
CA LEU A 28 2.66 11.53 -9.13
C LEU A 28 4.12 11.43 -9.59
N GLY A 29 4.37 10.76 -10.73
CA GLY A 29 5.70 10.57 -11.31
C GLY A 29 6.35 9.26 -10.88
N GLU A 30 7.67 9.17 -11.03
CA GLU A 30 8.42 7.95 -10.73
C GLU A 30 8.45 7.66 -9.23
N PHE A 31 8.27 6.39 -8.87
CA PHE A 31 8.47 5.92 -7.49
C PHE A 31 9.96 5.88 -7.14
N ALA A 32 10.48 7.01 -6.69
CA ALA A 32 11.90 7.20 -6.41
C ALA A 32 12.43 6.19 -5.36
N GLY A 33 13.55 5.54 -5.67
CA GLY A 33 14.17 4.54 -4.79
C GLY A 33 13.40 3.23 -4.69
N SER A 34 12.65 2.88 -5.75
CA SER A 34 11.96 1.59 -5.88
C SER A 34 12.92 0.40 -5.73
N GLY A 35 12.45 -0.63 -5.04
CA GLY A 35 13.11 -1.92 -4.91
C GLY A 35 12.80 -2.88 -6.06
N LEU A 36 12.05 -2.42 -7.07
CA LEU A 36 11.68 -3.18 -8.25
C LEU A 36 12.78 -3.13 -9.31
N ASP A 37 12.90 -4.19 -10.11
CA ASP A 37 13.94 -4.29 -11.15
C ASP A 37 13.71 -3.33 -12.33
N ARG A 38 12.49 -2.80 -12.46
CA ARG A 38 12.10 -1.81 -13.46
C ARG A 38 11.54 -0.56 -12.77
N PRO A 39 11.76 0.64 -13.34
CA PRO A 39 11.15 1.85 -12.84
C PRO A 39 9.62 1.76 -12.92
N VAL A 40 8.94 2.34 -11.95
CA VAL A 40 7.48 2.34 -11.83
C VAL A 40 7.02 3.77 -11.66
N GLN A 41 5.97 4.12 -12.38
CA GLN A 41 5.31 5.42 -12.32
C GLN A 41 4.05 5.31 -11.45
N LEU A 42 3.69 6.38 -10.75
CA LEU A 42 2.55 6.41 -9.84
C LEU A 42 1.49 7.39 -10.34
N ALA A 43 0.23 6.99 -10.22
CA ALA A 43 -0.92 7.85 -10.46
C ALA A 43 -1.92 7.73 -9.29
N ARG A 44 -2.48 8.85 -8.83
CA ARG A 44 -3.51 8.90 -7.80
C ARG A 44 -4.87 9.16 -8.45
N ARG A 45 -5.82 8.27 -8.20
CA ARG A 45 -7.22 8.38 -8.65
C ARG A 45 -8.01 9.35 -7.75
N ALA A 46 -9.17 9.80 -8.23
CA ALA A 46 -10.06 10.70 -7.48
C ALA A 46 -10.56 10.12 -6.14
N ASP A 47 -10.59 8.79 -6.00
CA ASP A 47 -10.92 8.10 -4.75
C ASP A 47 -9.73 7.95 -3.80
N GLY A 48 -8.60 8.58 -4.09
CA GLY A 48 -7.39 8.58 -3.26
C GLY A 48 -6.46 7.39 -3.49
N GLN A 49 -6.88 6.38 -4.25
CA GLN A 49 -6.05 5.20 -4.49
C GLN A 49 -4.86 5.53 -5.40
N VAL A 50 -3.69 4.98 -5.07
CA VAL A 50 -2.46 5.14 -5.85
C VAL A 50 -2.20 3.86 -6.63
N VAL A 51 -2.05 3.98 -7.95
CA VAL A 51 -1.82 2.85 -8.87
C VAL A 51 -0.39 2.91 -9.38
N ALA A 52 0.31 1.77 -9.36
CA ALA A 52 1.60 1.62 -10.02
C ALA A 52 1.42 1.27 -11.49
N LEU A 53 2.09 2.02 -12.34
CA LEU A 53 2.07 1.92 -13.79
C LEU A 53 3.47 1.64 -14.32
N THR A 54 3.53 0.87 -15.40
CA THR A 54 4.75 0.79 -16.20
C THR A 54 5.02 2.14 -16.88
N THR A 55 6.26 2.40 -17.26
CA THR A 55 6.64 3.63 -17.98
C THR A 55 5.79 3.85 -19.22
N LEU A 56 5.57 2.80 -20.02
CA LEU A 56 4.72 2.84 -21.21
C LEU A 56 3.28 3.29 -20.90
N LEU A 57 2.65 2.67 -19.89
CA LEU A 57 1.28 3.03 -19.50
C LEU A 57 1.18 4.47 -18.98
N ALA A 58 2.22 4.94 -18.27
CA ALA A 58 2.27 6.33 -17.80
C ALA A 58 2.45 7.33 -18.95
N HIS A 59 3.26 7.00 -19.97
CA HIS A 59 3.40 7.84 -21.16
C HIS A 59 2.11 7.90 -21.98
N ILE A 60 1.43 6.76 -22.19
CA ILE A 60 0.10 6.73 -22.82
C ILE A 60 -0.88 7.61 -22.04
N LEU A 61 -0.91 7.47 -20.71
CA LEU A 61 -1.80 8.25 -19.85
C LEU A 61 -1.48 9.75 -19.84
N THR A 62 -0.20 10.11 -19.97
CA THR A 62 0.25 11.52 -20.10
C THR A 62 -0.17 12.11 -21.44
N ALA A 63 -0.11 11.33 -22.52
CA ALA A 63 -0.51 11.74 -23.86
C ALA A 63 -2.04 11.77 -24.06
N ALA A 64 -2.81 11.05 -23.23
CA ALA A 64 -4.27 10.99 -23.21
C ALA A 64 -4.92 12.25 -22.60
N ASP A 65 -4.76 13.38 -23.28
CA ASP A 65 -5.30 14.69 -22.89
C ASP A 65 -6.72 14.97 -23.39
N GLY A 66 -7.31 14.07 -24.18
CA GLY A 66 -8.61 14.26 -24.83
C GLY A 66 -8.56 15.06 -26.13
N ALA A 67 -7.38 15.51 -26.56
CA ALA A 67 -7.19 16.17 -27.85
C ALA A 67 -6.61 15.21 -28.91
N ARG A 68 -5.65 14.38 -28.50
CA ARG A 68 -5.01 13.40 -29.39
C ARG A 68 -5.88 12.17 -29.63
N ASP A 69 -5.84 11.66 -30.85
CA ASP A 69 -6.38 10.34 -31.18
C ASP A 69 -5.37 9.24 -30.84
N VAL A 70 -5.78 7.98 -30.99
CA VAL A 70 -4.97 6.81 -30.63
C VAL A 70 -3.67 6.74 -31.45
N ALA A 71 -3.70 7.13 -32.73
CA ALA A 71 -2.53 7.13 -33.59
C ALA A 71 -1.51 8.23 -33.20
N ALA A 72 -2.00 9.42 -32.88
CA ALA A 72 -1.18 10.52 -32.39
C ALA A 72 -0.58 10.22 -31.00
N ILE A 73 -1.32 9.52 -30.13
CA ILE A 73 -0.77 9.02 -28.86
C ILE A 73 0.34 8.01 -29.12
N ALA A 74 0.13 7.03 -30.02
CA ALA A 74 1.13 6.03 -30.36
C ALA A 74 2.42 6.67 -30.90
N ALA A 75 2.30 7.64 -31.81
CA ALA A 75 3.45 8.38 -32.34
C ALA A 75 4.21 9.16 -31.26
N ALA A 76 3.50 9.82 -30.35
CA ALA A 76 4.10 10.56 -29.25
C ALA A 76 4.85 9.64 -28.27
N VAL A 77 4.26 8.49 -27.92
CA VAL A 77 4.87 7.51 -27.01
C VAL A 77 6.05 6.81 -27.67
N ALA A 78 5.95 6.44 -28.95
CA ALA A 78 7.05 5.84 -29.70
C ALA A 78 8.28 6.76 -29.76
N ALA A 79 8.07 8.07 -29.92
CA ALA A 79 9.14 9.06 -29.90
C ALA A 79 9.82 9.19 -28.52
N LEU A 80 9.08 8.99 -27.43
CA LEU A 80 9.61 9.08 -26.05
C LEU A 80 10.31 7.80 -25.61
N ASP A 81 9.74 6.64 -25.90
CA ASP A 81 10.24 5.34 -25.43
C ASP A 81 11.27 4.70 -26.37
N GLY A 82 11.44 5.24 -27.59
CA GLY A 82 12.38 4.73 -28.59
C GLY A 82 12.00 3.33 -29.11
N ARG A 83 10.74 2.92 -28.94
CA ARG A 83 10.19 1.63 -29.38
C ARG A 83 9.05 1.85 -30.36
N ALA A 84 8.87 0.92 -31.28
CA ALA A 84 7.69 0.91 -32.15
C ALA A 84 6.45 0.59 -31.29
N VAL A 85 5.56 1.56 -31.12
CA VAL A 85 4.25 1.40 -30.49
C VAL A 85 3.21 1.75 -31.54
N THR A 86 2.31 0.81 -31.86
CA THR A 86 1.28 1.04 -32.87
C THR A 86 -0.01 1.58 -32.24
N GLY A 87 -0.88 2.18 -33.05
CA GLY A 87 -2.20 2.60 -32.59
C GLY A 87 -3.05 1.43 -32.08
N ALA A 88 -2.88 0.23 -32.64
CA ALA A 88 -3.56 -0.97 -32.17
C ALA A 88 -3.12 -1.36 -30.75
N ASP A 89 -1.83 -1.23 -30.43
CA ASP A 89 -1.29 -1.51 -29.10
C ASP A 89 -1.86 -0.53 -28.06
N VAL A 90 -1.90 0.77 -28.40
CA VAL A 90 -2.49 1.79 -27.53
C VAL A 90 -3.97 1.53 -27.31
N ALA A 91 -4.72 1.21 -28.38
CA ALA A 91 -6.14 0.86 -28.29
C ALA A 91 -6.38 -0.33 -27.34
N LEU A 92 -5.55 -1.38 -27.45
CA LEU A 92 -5.63 -2.56 -26.59
C LEU A 92 -5.34 -2.21 -25.13
N LEU A 93 -4.24 -1.49 -24.86
CA LEU A 93 -3.86 -1.11 -23.50
C LEU A 93 -4.87 -0.17 -22.84
N VAL A 94 -5.45 0.75 -23.61
CA VAL A 94 -6.53 1.63 -23.11
C VAL A 94 -7.75 0.80 -22.73
N THR A 95 -8.17 -0.11 -23.60
CA THR A 95 -9.40 -0.93 -23.43
C THR A 95 -9.27 -1.95 -22.31
N GLU A 96 -8.19 -2.73 -22.32
CA GLU A 96 -8.04 -3.87 -21.41
C GLU A 96 -7.47 -3.49 -20.05
N ARG A 97 -6.77 -2.35 -19.95
CA ARG A 97 -6.05 -1.95 -18.73
C ARG A 97 -6.51 -0.61 -18.20
N LEU A 98 -6.37 0.48 -18.96
CA LEU A 98 -6.56 1.84 -18.41
C LEU A 98 -8.02 2.18 -18.10
N ILE A 99 -8.98 1.76 -18.94
CA ILE A 99 -10.41 1.96 -18.69
C ILE A 99 -10.89 1.10 -17.50
N PRO A 100 -10.61 -0.23 -17.44
CA PRO A 100 -11.03 -1.05 -16.30
C PRO A 100 -10.47 -0.60 -14.95
N LEU A 101 -9.29 0.02 -14.94
CA LEU A 101 -8.67 0.58 -13.74
C LEU A 101 -9.17 1.99 -13.39
N GLY A 102 -10.06 2.57 -14.18
CA GLY A 102 -10.60 3.92 -13.97
C GLY A 102 -9.54 5.02 -14.10
N LEU A 103 -8.55 4.83 -14.97
CA LEU A 103 -7.49 5.80 -15.27
C LEU A 103 -7.80 6.63 -16.53
N VAL A 104 -8.55 6.05 -17.47
CA VAL A 104 -9.05 6.72 -18.68
C VAL A 104 -10.58 6.69 -18.67
N ALA A 105 -11.21 7.80 -19.06
CA ALA A 105 -12.66 7.88 -19.15
C ALA A 105 -13.17 7.01 -20.32
N PRO A 106 -14.24 6.20 -20.12
CA PRO A 106 -14.83 5.42 -21.19
C PRO A 106 -15.53 6.33 -22.22
N ALA A 107 -15.72 5.81 -23.44
CA ALA A 107 -16.36 6.54 -24.53
C ALA A 107 -17.82 6.95 -24.21
N ASP A 108 -18.53 6.13 -23.43
CA ASP A 108 -19.97 6.30 -23.14
C ASP A 108 -20.26 7.17 -21.90
N GLY A 109 -19.27 7.93 -21.40
CA GLY A 109 -19.46 8.96 -20.39
C GLY A 109 -19.66 8.48 -18.94
N GLU A 110 -20.02 7.22 -18.71
CA GLU A 110 -20.09 6.64 -17.37
C GLU A 110 -18.99 5.61 -17.12
N ALA A 111 -18.00 6.01 -16.31
CA ALA A 111 -17.05 5.08 -15.71
C ALA A 111 -17.77 4.22 -14.67
N GLY A 112 -17.89 2.92 -14.94
CA GLY A 112 -18.27 1.95 -13.91
C GLY A 112 -17.36 2.05 -12.68
N PRO A 113 -17.81 1.65 -11.48
CA PRO A 113 -17.00 1.74 -10.28
C PRO A 113 -15.71 0.94 -10.47
N ALA A 114 -14.59 1.65 -10.52
CA ALA A 114 -13.29 1.02 -10.68
C ALA A 114 -13.05 0.02 -9.54
N PRO A 115 -12.37 -1.11 -9.82
CA PRO A 115 -12.04 -2.08 -8.80
C PRO A 115 -11.21 -1.39 -7.71
N ARG A 116 -11.67 -1.51 -6.47
CA ARG A 116 -10.92 -1.10 -5.30
C ARG A 116 -10.17 -2.29 -4.74
N ALA A 117 -8.88 -2.12 -4.47
CA ALA A 117 -8.10 -3.07 -3.71
C ALA A 117 -8.86 -3.49 -2.43
N ALA A 118 -9.23 -4.77 -2.36
CA ALA A 118 -9.87 -5.35 -1.20
C ALA A 118 -8.84 -5.54 -0.07
N ALA A 119 -8.43 -4.44 0.56
CA ALA A 119 -7.56 -4.48 1.71
C ALA A 119 -8.31 -5.17 2.86
N ARG A 120 -7.72 -6.25 3.38
CA ARG A 120 -8.23 -6.96 4.55
C ARG A 120 -7.74 -6.22 5.78
N PHE A 121 -8.60 -6.04 6.77
CA PHE A 121 -8.32 -5.24 7.99
C PHE A 121 -8.18 -3.74 7.71
N THR A 122 -9.00 -3.20 6.82
CA THR A 122 -9.09 -1.75 6.63
C THR A 122 -9.70 -1.07 7.85
N LEU A 123 -9.31 0.18 8.04
CA LEU A 123 -9.94 1.06 9.01
C LEU A 123 -11.38 1.37 8.58
N VAL A 124 -12.36 1.01 9.41
CA VAL A 124 -13.80 1.21 9.17
C VAL A 124 -14.32 2.39 10.00
N GLY A 125 -15.39 3.05 9.56
CA GLY A 125 -16.03 4.12 10.34
C GLY A 125 -15.13 5.34 10.52
N ARG A 126 -14.53 5.81 9.43
CA ARG A 126 -13.56 6.90 9.44
C ARG A 126 -14.27 8.24 9.67
N HIS A 127 -13.82 8.97 10.68
CA HIS A 127 -14.26 10.32 10.97
C HIS A 127 -13.07 11.28 10.92
N THR A 128 -13.24 12.42 10.25
CA THR A 128 -12.22 13.46 10.20
C THR A 128 -12.24 14.24 11.51
N LEU A 129 -11.08 14.34 12.15
CA LEU A 129 -10.89 15.14 13.37
C LEU A 129 -10.30 16.50 13.04
N LEU A 130 -9.26 16.52 12.21
CA LEU A 130 -8.63 17.73 11.71
C LEU A 130 -8.69 17.75 10.17
N PRO A 131 -9.33 18.78 9.57
CA PRO A 131 -9.40 18.89 8.13
C PRO A 131 -8.02 19.26 7.54
N ALA A 132 -7.79 18.92 6.27
CA ALA A 132 -6.49 19.09 5.61
C ALA A 132 -5.89 20.53 5.73
N PRO A 133 -6.66 21.63 5.63
CA PRO A 133 -6.12 22.97 5.83
C PRO A 133 -5.63 23.25 7.26
N ALA A 134 -6.23 22.61 8.27
CA ALA A 134 -5.76 22.70 9.65
C ALA A 134 -4.48 21.90 9.84
N VAL A 135 -4.43 20.67 9.31
CA VAL A 135 -3.24 19.81 9.33
C VAL A 135 -2.07 20.48 8.60
N ALA A 136 -2.30 21.09 7.44
CA ALA A 136 -1.27 21.82 6.69
C ALA A 136 -0.66 22.98 7.49
N ARG A 137 -1.48 23.75 8.23
CA ARG A 137 -1.00 24.83 9.10
C ARG A 137 -0.27 24.29 10.32
N LEU A 138 -0.78 23.24 10.95
CA LEU A 138 -0.16 22.63 12.12
C LEU A 138 1.19 22.00 11.77
N SER A 139 1.23 21.15 10.75
CA SER A 139 2.45 20.52 10.23
C SER A 139 3.48 21.56 9.79
N ALA A 140 3.07 22.73 9.28
CA ALA A 140 4.01 23.80 8.92
C ALA A 140 4.78 24.34 10.12
N ARG A 141 4.10 24.52 11.25
CA ARG A 141 4.73 24.98 12.50
C ARG A 141 5.61 23.90 13.11
N LEU A 142 5.14 22.66 13.07
CA LEU A 142 5.85 21.52 13.65
C LEU A 142 7.03 21.03 12.79
N ALA A 143 7.06 21.32 11.49
CA ALA A 143 8.15 20.94 10.59
C ALA A 143 9.53 21.42 11.06
N GLY A 144 9.62 22.54 11.78
CA GLY A 144 10.88 23.02 12.36
C GLY A 144 11.53 22.03 13.34
N LEU A 145 10.73 21.19 14.00
CA LEU A 145 11.20 20.17 14.94
C LEU A 145 11.95 19.00 14.26
N LEU A 146 11.84 18.90 12.93
CA LEU A 146 12.47 17.86 12.11
C LEU A 146 13.83 18.32 11.56
N ARG A 147 14.30 19.51 11.95
CA ARG A 147 15.67 19.95 11.65
C ARG A 147 16.68 19.00 12.33
N PRO A 148 17.76 18.57 11.65
CA PRO A 148 18.70 17.59 12.19
C PRO A 148 19.26 17.95 13.57
N ALA A 149 19.61 19.22 13.80
CA ALA A 149 20.10 19.68 15.09
C ALA A 149 19.04 19.55 16.21
N VAL A 150 17.78 19.87 15.91
CA VAL A 150 16.68 19.74 16.88
C VAL A 150 16.42 18.28 17.19
N ILE A 151 16.45 17.40 16.18
CA ILE A 151 16.33 15.94 16.39
C ILE A 151 17.42 15.43 17.33
N VAL A 152 18.69 15.75 17.06
CA VAL A 152 19.82 15.29 17.89
C VAL A 152 19.66 15.80 19.33
N VAL A 153 19.37 17.09 19.52
CA VAL A 153 19.16 17.67 20.86
C VAL A 153 17.99 16.99 21.57
N SER A 154 16.88 16.75 20.87
CA SER A 154 15.69 16.12 21.45
C SER A 154 15.93 14.67 21.83
N LEU A 155 16.68 13.91 21.02
CA LEU A 155 17.05 12.53 21.34
C LEU A 155 18.03 12.46 22.53
N LEU A 156 19.01 13.37 22.60
CA LEU A 156 19.91 13.46 23.75
C LEU A 156 19.15 13.86 25.02
N ALA A 157 18.23 14.82 24.92
CA ALA A 157 17.35 15.20 26.01
C ALA A 157 16.48 14.01 26.45
N LEU A 158 15.93 13.23 25.52
CA LEU A 158 15.09 12.07 25.81
C LEU A 158 15.85 11.03 26.61
N VAL A 159 17.07 10.68 26.17
CA VAL A 159 17.96 9.77 26.91
C VAL A 159 18.26 10.31 28.32
N GLY A 160 18.55 11.61 28.44
CA GLY A 160 18.76 12.26 29.73
C GLY A 160 17.54 12.20 30.65
N THR A 161 16.34 12.47 30.12
CA THR A 161 15.09 12.37 30.87
C THR A 161 14.76 10.95 31.25
N ASP A 162 15.04 9.96 30.40
CA ASP A 162 14.79 8.55 30.70
C ASP A 162 15.70 8.07 31.84
N ILE A 163 16.98 8.42 31.81
CA ILE A 163 17.91 8.15 32.91
C ILE A 163 17.39 8.78 34.21
N TRP A 164 16.92 10.02 34.16
CA TRP A 164 16.37 10.72 35.32
C TRP A 164 15.08 10.06 35.85
N VAL A 165 14.10 9.80 34.97
CA VAL A 165 12.80 9.23 35.33
C VAL A 165 12.99 7.81 35.88
N PHE A 166 13.67 6.93 35.15
CA PHE A 166 13.82 5.53 35.53
C PHE A 166 14.85 5.31 36.64
N GLY A 167 15.76 6.27 36.86
CA GLY A 167 16.70 6.24 37.99
C GLY A 167 16.10 6.74 39.30
N ARG A 168 15.08 7.62 39.27
CA ARG A 168 14.52 8.25 40.49
C ARG A 168 13.09 7.84 40.83
N HIS A 169 12.32 7.36 39.86
CA HIS A 169 10.92 7.02 40.07
C HIS A 169 10.68 5.52 40.00
N SER A 170 9.84 5.01 40.90
CA SER A 170 9.42 3.61 40.89
C SER A 170 8.29 3.38 39.89
N LEU A 171 8.60 2.64 38.83
CA LEU A 171 7.64 2.17 37.82
C LEU A 171 6.49 1.38 38.45
N ALA A 172 6.83 0.47 39.37
CA ALA A 172 5.86 -0.39 40.04
C ALA A 172 4.92 0.42 40.94
N ALA A 173 5.45 1.40 41.69
CA ALA A 173 4.63 2.25 42.55
C ALA A 173 3.68 3.14 41.72
N SER A 174 4.18 3.72 40.62
CA SER A 174 3.36 4.53 39.72
C SER A 174 2.24 3.70 39.08
N ALA A 175 2.54 2.49 38.58
CA ALA A 175 1.54 1.60 38.01
C ALA A 175 0.49 1.18 39.04
N ALA A 176 0.92 0.85 40.27
CA ALA A 176 0.00 0.51 41.35
C ALA A 176 -0.92 1.67 41.71
N ALA A 177 -0.40 2.91 41.77
CA ALA A 177 -1.20 4.11 42.04
C ALA A 177 -2.28 4.34 40.97
N VAL A 178 -1.93 4.18 39.69
CA VAL A 178 -2.90 4.29 38.58
C VAL A 178 -4.00 3.24 38.70
N LEU A 179 -3.64 1.99 39.01
CA LEU A 179 -4.60 0.89 39.15
C LEU A 179 -5.49 1.04 40.38
N ALA A 180 -5.00 1.70 41.44
CA ALA A 180 -5.74 1.91 42.67
C ALA A 180 -6.79 3.03 42.56
N ALA A 181 -6.65 3.96 41.62
CA ALA A 181 -7.49 5.15 41.52
C ALA A 181 -8.16 5.28 40.14
N PRO A 182 -9.50 5.13 40.03
CA PRO A 182 -10.22 5.24 38.76
C PRO A 182 -10.00 6.56 38.01
N SER A 183 -9.84 7.68 38.72
CA SER A 183 -9.55 8.99 38.13
C SER A 183 -8.17 9.06 37.47
N LEU A 184 -7.16 8.40 38.05
CA LEU A 184 -5.82 8.30 37.46
C LEU A 184 -5.82 7.39 36.23
N LEU A 185 -6.63 6.32 36.24
CA LEU A 185 -6.83 5.48 35.07
C LEU A 185 -7.45 6.28 33.91
N ALA A 186 -8.50 7.07 34.17
CA ALA A 186 -9.10 7.95 33.18
C ALA A 186 -8.09 8.99 32.64
N THR A 187 -7.25 9.53 33.53
CA THR A 187 -6.15 10.45 33.16
C THR A 187 -5.15 9.77 32.23
N ILE A 188 -4.72 8.54 32.54
CA ILE A 188 -3.81 7.76 31.67
C ILE A 188 -4.44 7.48 30.31
N VAL A 189 -5.73 7.13 30.25
CA VAL A 189 -6.42 6.93 28.98
C VAL A 189 -6.41 8.22 28.16
N ALA A 190 -6.73 9.37 28.77
CA ALA A 190 -6.69 10.66 28.10
C ALA A 190 -5.27 11.01 27.59
N LEU A 191 -4.24 10.82 28.40
CA LEU A 191 -2.85 11.04 28.01
C LEU A 191 -2.38 10.09 26.91
N THR A 192 -2.87 8.85 26.90
CA THR A 192 -2.53 7.87 25.84
C THR A 192 -3.18 8.27 24.52
N LEU A 193 -4.46 8.69 24.53
CA LEU A 193 -5.16 9.19 23.35
C LEU A 193 -4.52 10.47 22.81
N LEU A 194 -4.10 11.38 23.69
CA LEU A 194 -3.36 12.58 23.31
C LEU A 194 -2.01 12.22 22.67
N GLY A 195 -1.27 11.27 23.25
CA GLY A 195 -0.02 10.76 22.68
C GLY A 195 -0.21 10.21 21.26
N ALA A 196 -1.26 9.41 21.05
CA ALA A 196 -1.60 8.89 19.73
C ALA A 196 -1.96 10.00 18.73
N LEU A 197 -2.61 11.09 19.14
CA LEU A 197 -2.85 12.24 18.26
C LEU A 197 -1.55 13.01 17.95
N VAL A 198 -0.64 13.14 18.92
CA VAL A 198 0.68 13.76 18.73
C VAL A 198 1.54 12.94 17.77
N HIS A 199 1.47 11.61 17.86
CA HIS A 199 2.08 10.66 16.93
C HIS A 199 1.63 10.95 15.48
N GLU A 200 0.33 11.02 15.25
CA GLU A 200 -0.25 11.36 13.95
C GLU A 200 0.22 12.73 13.42
N CYS A 201 0.30 13.73 14.31
CA CYS A 201 0.87 15.03 13.95
C CYS A 201 2.35 14.92 13.52
N GLY A 202 3.10 13.97 14.06
CA GLY A 202 4.47 13.67 13.68
C GLY A 202 4.62 13.19 12.25
N HIS A 203 3.75 12.27 11.80
CA HIS A 203 3.70 11.87 10.39
C HIS A 203 3.37 13.04 9.47
N ALA A 204 2.37 13.85 9.83
CA ALA A 204 2.01 15.04 9.05
C ALA A 204 3.15 16.06 8.96
N ALA A 205 3.83 16.33 10.08
CA ALA A 205 4.97 17.25 10.14
C ALA A 205 6.16 16.74 9.32
N ALA A 206 6.47 15.45 9.40
CA ALA A 206 7.56 14.82 8.66
C ALA A 206 7.28 14.75 7.15
N CYS A 207 6.04 14.43 6.76
CA CYS A 207 5.56 14.47 5.37
C CYS A 207 5.77 15.87 4.77
N ARG A 208 5.35 16.90 5.50
CA ARG A 208 5.52 18.29 5.08
C ARG A 208 6.98 18.72 5.03
N TYR A 209 7.78 18.35 6.03
CA TYR A 209 9.22 18.65 6.03
C TYR A 209 9.93 18.03 4.81
N GLY A 210 9.46 16.87 4.33
CA GLY A 210 9.93 16.24 3.10
C GLY A 210 9.54 16.96 1.81
N GLY A 211 8.59 17.91 1.87
CA GLY A 211 8.08 18.64 0.70
C GLY A 211 6.76 18.11 0.13
N ALA A 212 6.15 17.09 0.76
CA ALA A 212 4.84 16.58 0.37
C ALA A 212 3.70 17.27 1.13
N THR A 213 2.46 17.12 0.67
CA THR A 213 1.30 17.73 1.32
C THR A 213 0.57 16.71 2.21
N PRO A 214 0.56 16.86 3.54
CA PRO A 214 -0.25 16.01 4.41
C PRO A 214 -1.74 16.31 4.22
N GLY A 215 -2.58 15.27 4.29
CA GLY A 215 -4.03 15.35 4.19
C GLY A 215 -4.71 15.51 5.55
N VAL A 216 -5.79 14.78 5.79
CA VAL A 216 -6.58 14.86 7.03
C VAL A 216 -5.98 14.02 8.16
N ILE A 217 -6.23 14.42 9.41
CA ILE A 217 -6.06 13.56 10.58
C ILE A 217 -7.44 13.15 11.07
N GLY A 218 -7.64 11.87 11.36
CA GLY A 218 -8.93 11.33 11.74
C GLY A 218 -8.82 10.19 12.73
N VAL A 219 -9.98 9.59 13.01
CA VAL A 219 -10.13 8.39 13.83
C VAL A 219 -10.98 7.37 13.07
N GLY A 220 -10.70 6.10 13.28
CA GLY A 220 -11.55 5.01 12.81
C GLY A 220 -11.34 3.74 13.64
N MET A 221 -11.94 2.64 13.20
CA MET A 221 -11.91 1.37 13.90
C MET A 221 -11.08 0.34 13.14
N TYR A 222 -9.96 -0.10 13.74
CA TYR A 222 -9.13 -1.19 13.24
C TYR A 222 -9.52 -2.49 13.94
N LEU A 223 -10.24 -3.35 13.21
CA LEU A 223 -11.02 -4.46 13.76
C LEU A 223 -12.04 -3.99 14.82
N VAL A 224 -11.61 -3.91 16.09
CA VAL A 224 -12.41 -3.47 17.24
C VAL A 224 -11.77 -2.33 18.02
N TRP A 225 -10.56 -1.91 17.62
CA TRP A 225 -9.77 -0.92 18.35
C TRP A 225 -9.91 0.45 17.69
N PRO A 226 -10.19 1.52 18.45
CA PRO A 226 -10.09 2.86 17.90
C PRO A 226 -8.62 3.15 17.57
N ALA A 227 -8.40 3.72 16.39
CA ALA A 227 -7.08 4.12 15.92
C ALA A 227 -7.18 5.50 15.27
N PHE A 228 -6.24 6.37 15.62
CA PHE A 228 -6.03 7.60 14.88
C PHE A 228 -5.32 7.29 13.56
N PHE A 229 -5.43 8.19 12.60
CA PHE A 229 -4.78 8.06 11.31
C PHE A 229 -4.45 9.42 10.73
N THR A 230 -3.40 9.48 9.91
CA THR A 230 -3.00 10.67 9.14
C THR A 230 -2.83 10.33 7.69
N ASP A 231 -3.52 11.07 6.82
CA ASP A 231 -3.30 10.94 5.39
C ASP A 231 -1.93 11.48 4.96
N VAL A 232 -1.02 10.57 4.68
CA VAL A 232 0.31 10.85 4.13
C VAL A 232 0.49 10.24 2.73
N THR A 233 -0.60 10.02 1.98
CA THR A 233 -0.54 9.42 0.63
C THR A 233 0.39 10.19 -0.32
N ASP A 234 0.45 11.52 -0.18
CA ASP A 234 1.31 12.36 -1.01
C ASP A 234 2.82 12.13 -0.77
N SER A 235 3.19 11.48 0.34
CA SER A 235 4.58 11.11 0.64
C SER A 235 5.18 10.18 -0.41
N TYR A 236 4.38 9.42 -1.18
CA TYR A 236 4.89 8.56 -2.25
C TYR A 236 5.66 9.31 -3.35
N ARG A 237 5.46 10.62 -3.48
CA ARG A 237 6.23 11.50 -4.39
C ARG A 237 7.64 11.80 -3.88
N LEU A 238 7.90 11.57 -2.60
CA LEU A 238 9.19 11.83 -1.98
C LEU A 238 10.20 10.74 -2.34
N SER A 239 11.47 11.10 -2.22
CA SER A 239 12.56 10.12 -2.23
C SER A 239 12.40 9.13 -1.08
N ARG A 240 13.07 7.98 -1.19
CA ARG A 240 13.08 6.95 -0.12
C ARG A 240 13.40 7.52 1.27
N GLY A 241 14.33 8.47 1.36
CA GLY A 241 14.66 9.13 2.63
C GLY A 241 13.55 10.06 3.14
N GLY A 242 12.79 10.70 2.24
CA GLY A 242 11.62 11.50 2.60
C GLY A 242 10.45 10.66 3.13
N ARG A 243 10.20 9.50 2.50
CA ARG A 243 9.17 8.55 2.96
C ARG A 243 9.53 7.92 4.30
N LEU A 244 10.77 7.43 4.43
CA LEU A 244 11.27 6.91 5.70
C LEU A 244 11.20 7.93 6.84
N ARG A 245 11.48 9.22 6.55
CA ARG A 245 11.28 10.30 7.54
C ARG A 245 9.82 10.45 7.93
N THR A 246 8.91 10.36 6.96
CA THR A 246 7.47 10.43 7.18
C THR A 246 7.00 9.30 8.11
N ASP A 247 7.44 8.07 7.85
CA ASP A 247 7.10 6.91 8.67
C ASP A 247 7.72 6.99 10.08
N LEU A 248 8.96 7.48 10.21
CA LEU A 248 9.60 7.68 11.52
C LEU A 248 9.07 8.90 12.27
N GLY A 249 8.30 9.77 11.60
CA GLY A 249 7.79 11.02 12.16
C GLY A 249 6.94 10.80 13.40
N GLY A 250 6.03 9.82 13.38
CA GLY A 250 5.20 9.48 14.54
C GLY A 250 6.02 8.99 15.73
N ILE A 251 6.99 8.10 15.48
CA ILE A 251 7.90 7.59 16.52
C ILE A 251 8.72 8.70 17.16
N TYR A 252 9.26 9.62 16.36
CA TYR A 252 9.98 10.79 16.89
C TYR A 252 9.08 11.67 17.75
N PHE A 253 7.82 11.87 17.34
CA PHE A 253 6.86 12.67 18.10
C PHE A 253 6.39 11.98 19.39
N ASN A 254 6.40 10.65 19.47
CA ASN A 254 6.25 9.94 20.76
C ASN A 254 7.38 10.29 21.73
N GLY A 255 8.62 10.44 21.23
CA GLY A 255 9.75 10.92 22.03
C GLY A 255 9.58 12.35 22.50
N LEU A 256 9.16 13.27 21.61
CA LEU A 256 8.85 14.66 21.99
C LEU A 256 7.70 14.75 22.99
N TYR A 257 6.69 13.90 22.85
CA TYR A 257 5.60 13.80 23.80
C TYR A 257 6.09 13.33 25.17
N SER A 258 6.97 12.33 25.20
CA SER A 258 7.60 11.84 26.44
C SER A 258 8.43 12.93 27.12
N LEU A 259 9.16 13.75 26.36
CA LEU A 259 9.86 14.93 26.89
C LEU A 259 8.90 15.94 27.53
N ALA A 260 7.77 16.22 26.88
CA ALA A 260 6.77 17.13 27.42
C ALA A 260 6.15 16.58 28.73
N LEU A 261 5.86 15.28 28.78
CA LEU A 261 5.39 14.62 30.00
C LEU A 261 6.45 14.65 31.12
N ALA A 262 7.72 14.45 30.79
CA ALA A 262 8.83 14.54 31.74
C ALA A 262 8.97 15.96 32.30
N GLY A 263 8.83 16.99 31.45
CA GLY A 263 8.77 18.39 31.90
C GLY A 263 7.59 18.64 32.84
N ALA A 264 6.40 18.14 32.51
CA ALA A 264 5.24 18.23 33.40
C ALA A 264 5.44 17.48 34.73
N LEU A 265 6.12 16.33 34.71
CA LEU A 265 6.48 15.57 35.92
C LEU A 265 7.45 16.36 36.80
N ALA A 266 8.45 17.02 36.20
CA ALA A 266 9.39 17.84 36.94
C ALA A 266 8.72 19.03 37.64
N LEU A 267 7.63 19.58 37.05
CA LEU A 267 6.89 20.72 37.60
C LEU A 267 5.82 20.31 38.63
N THR A 268 5.13 19.20 38.40
CA THR A 268 3.95 18.80 39.20
C THR A 268 4.23 17.69 40.20
N HIS A 269 5.32 16.93 40.02
CA HIS A 269 5.65 15.70 40.76
C HIS A 269 4.55 14.62 40.71
N ALA A 270 3.62 14.72 39.77
CA ALA A 270 2.50 13.80 39.66
C ALA A 270 2.96 12.43 39.15
N GLN A 271 2.93 11.42 40.02
CA GLN A 271 3.44 10.07 39.71
C GLN A 271 2.75 9.44 38.48
N VAL A 272 1.48 9.76 38.23
CA VAL A 272 0.75 9.29 37.02
C VAL A 272 1.51 9.57 35.71
N LEU A 273 2.30 10.64 35.65
CA LEU A 273 3.08 10.99 34.47
C LEU A 273 4.22 10.00 34.20
N VAL A 274 4.77 9.34 35.23
CA VAL A 274 5.78 8.27 35.06
C VAL A 274 5.16 7.11 34.29
N THR A 275 3.97 6.66 34.68
CA THR A 275 3.23 5.62 33.92
C THR A 275 2.90 6.08 32.51
N ALA A 276 2.50 7.36 32.31
CA ALA A 276 2.23 7.88 30.98
C ALA A 276 3.48 7.88 30.07
N ILE A 277 4.65 8.24 30.59
CA ILE A 277 5.93 8.21 29.86
C ILE A 277 6.29 6.78 29.46
N VAL A 278 6.11 5.81 30.36
CA VAL A 278 6.34 4.39 30.06
C VAL A 278 5.41 3.91 28.95
N LEU A 279 4.12 4.26 29.05
CA LEU A 279 3.14 3.89 28.03
C LEU A 279 3.44 4.55 26.67
N ALA A 280 3.93 5.79 26.64
CA ALA A 280 4.37 6.44 25.41
C ALA A 280 5.56 5.71 24.75
N HIS A 281 6.52 5.23 25.55
CA HIS A 281 7.64 4.40 25.06
C HIS A 281 7.17 3.03 24.56
N LEU A 282 6.26 2.39 25.30
CA LEU A 282 5.66 1.12 24.88
C LEU A 282 4.86 1.28 23.59
N ASP A 283 4.11 2.37 23.43
CA ASP A 283 3.39 2.67 22.21
C ASP A 283 4.34 2.88 21.03
N ALA A 284 5.39 3.69 21.19
CA ALA A 284 6.44 3.85 20.16
C ALA A 284 7.09 2.50 19.77
N THR A 285 7.40 1.66 20.76
CA THR A 285 7.98 0.32 20.51
C THR A 285 6.99 -0.59 19.77
N ARG A 286 5.70 -0.54 20.12
CA ARG A 286 4.64 -1.28 19.44
C ARG A 286 4.50 -0.83 18.00
N GLN A 287 4.51 0.48 17.74
CA GLN A 287 4.40 1.07 16.40
C GLN A 287 5.58 0.63 15.51
N LEU A 288 6.78 0.44 16.07
CA LEU A 288 7.93 -0.10 15.35
C LEU A 288 7.83 -1.61 15.01
N ALA A 289 6.85 -2.34 15.54
CA ALA A 289 6.71 -3.77 15.27
C ALA A 289 6.24 -4.02 13.82
N PRO A 290 7.03 -4.71 12.97
CA PRO A 290 6.76 -4.80 11.54
C PRO A 290 5.79 -5.95 11.16
N PHE A 291 5.02 -6.47 12.11
CA PHE A 291 4.23 -7.70 11.93
C PHE A 291 2.78 -7.43 11.50
N VAL A 292 2.31 -6.23 11.79
CA VAL A 292 0.99 -5.71 11.43
C VAL A 292 1.19 -4.40 10.69
N ARG A 293 0.14 -3.83 10.08
CA ARG A 293 0.18 -2.55 9.36
C ARG A 293 0.34 -1.35 10.30
N LEU A 294 1.42 -1.36 11.09
CA LEU A 294 1.91 -0.27 11.92
C LEU A 294 3.12 0.38 11.23
N ASP A 295 3.66 1.46 11.79
CA ASP A 295 4.78 2.21 11.20
C ASP A 295 5.97 1.33 10.85
N GLY A 296 6.32 0.36 11.70
CA GLY A 296 7.41 -0.60 11.47
C GLY A 296 7.25 -1.37 10.17
N TYR A 297 6.02 -1.68 9.76
CA TYR A 297 5.75 -2.32 8.49
C TYR A 297 6.03 -1.38 7.31
N TYR A 298 5.58 -0.12 7.39
CA TYR A 298 5.82 0.88 6.35
C TYR A 298 7.31 1.24 6.24
N ILE A 299 8.00 1.38 7.38
CA ILE A 299 9.46 1.55 7.44
C ILE A 299 10.17 0.42 6.69
N VAL A 300 9.83 -0.85 6.95
CA VAL A 300 10.43 -1.98 6.23
C VAL A 300 10.05 -1.98 4.76
N ALA A 301 8.83 -1.60 4.41
CA ALA A 301 8.36 -1.50 3.03
C ALA A 301 9.15 -0.43 2.25
N ASP A 302 9.36 0.75 2.83
CA ASP A 302 10.13 1.83 2.23
C ASP A 302 11.64 1.59 2.23
N LEU A 303 12.16 0.87 3.23
CA LEU A 303 13.52 0.36 3.19
C LEU A 303 13.72 -0.67 2.07
N ALA A 304 12.74 -1.54 1.84
CA ALA A 304 12.75 -2.44 0.70
C ALA A 304 12.53 -1.68 -0.62
N GLY A 305 11.86 -0.52 -0.59
CA GLY A 305 11.37 0.19 -1.77
C GLY A 305 10.22 -0.58 -2.44
N VAL A 306 9.49 -1.38 -1.68
CA VAL A 306 8.49 -2.31 -2.21
C VAL A 306 7.17 -2.06 -1.50
N PRO A 307 6.19 -1.50 -2.21
CA PRO A 307 4.85 -1.33 -1.65
C PRO A 307 4.17 -2.69 -1.45
N ASP A 308 3.34 -2.77 -0.42
CA ASP A 308 2.55 -3.94 -0.01
C ASP A 308 3.36 -5.25 0.14
N LEU A 309 4.14 -5.36 1.23
CA LEU A 309 4.93 -6.56 1.52
C LEU A 309 4.07 -7.83 1.73
N PHE A 310 2.83 -7.68 2.24
CA PHE A 310 1.96 -8.82 2.54
C PHE A 310 1.57 -9.63 1.30
N SER A 311 1.29 -9.00 0.16
CA SER A 311 1.02 -9.72 -1.10
C SER A 311 2.24 -10.52 -1.59
N ARG A 312 3.45 -10.09 -1.20
CA ARG A 312 4.72 -10.72 -1.60
C ARG A 312 5.23 -11.79 -0.64
N MET A 313 4.64 -11.89 0.55
CA MET A 313 5.01 -12.87 1.59
C MET A 313 4.88 -14.32 1.10
N GLY A 314 3.76 -14.67 0.47
CA GLY A 314 3.50 -16.03 -0.02
C GLY A 314 4.49 -16.50 -1.10
N PRO A 315 4.71 -15.73 -2.18
CA PRO A 315 5.74 -16.01 -3.17
C PRO A 315 7.16 -16.10 -2.60
N ALA A 316 7.53 -15.17 -1.70
CA ALA A 316 8.84 -15.16 -1.06
C ALA A 316 9.08 -16.46 -0.27
N LEU A 317 8.14 -16.85 0.60
CA LEU A 317 8.26 -18.06 1.41
C LEU A 317 8.29 -19.34 0.56
N ARG A 318 7.49 -19.41 -0.51
CA ARG A 318 7.51 -20.53 -1.46
C ARG A 318 8.85 -20.67 -2.17
N HIS A 319 9.54 -19.56 -2.42
CA HIS A 319 10.87 -19.59 -3.02
C HIS A 319 11.91 -20.19 -2.05
N THR A 320 11.87 -19.81 -0.77
CA THR A 320 12.80 -20.31 0.26
C THR A 320 12.52 -21.77 0.65
N LEU A 321 11.25 -22.17 0.70
CA LEU A 321 10.84 -23.54 1.07
C LEU A 321 10.95 -24.55 -0.07
N ARG A 322 11.17 -24.10 -1.32
CA ARG A 322 11.46 -25.00 -2.44
C ARG A 322 12.85 -25.59 -2.25
N ARG A 323 12.91 -26.86 -1.83
CA ARG A 323 14.15 -27.64 -1.82
C ARG A 323 14.81 -27.55 -3.21
N PRO A 324 16.13 -27.33 -3.29
CA PRO A 324 16.85 -27.46 -4.55
C PRO A 324 16.80 -28.94 -4.94
N SER A 325 15.81 -29.31 -5.75
CA SER A 325 15.79 -30.61 -6.39
C SER A 325 17.01 -30.68 -7.31
N ARG A 326 18.02 -31.44 -6.88
CA ARG A 326 19.20 -31.80 -7.67
C ARG A 326 18.71 -32.38 -9.00
N GLY A 327 18.92 -31.64 -10.08
CA GLY A 327 18.59 -32.09 -11.43
C GLY A 327 17.37 -31.40 -12.04
N ARG A 328 17.51 -30.14 -12.45
CA ARG A 328 16.97 -29.60 -13.71
C ARG A 328 17.37 -28.14 -13.84
N HIS A 329 18.40 -27.88 -14.65
CA HIS A 329 18.73 -26.54 -15.15
C HIS A 329 17.54 -25.85 -15.85
N ARG A 330 16.49 -26.61 -16.23
CA ARG A 330 15.26 -26.11 -16.84
C ARG A 330 14.26 -25.46 -15.86
N ASP A 331 14.35 -25.69 -14.55
CA ASP A 331 13.38 -25.13 -13.59
C ASP A 331 13.78 -23.75 -13.02
N ARG A 332 15.01 -23.28 -13.27
CA ARG A 332 15.39 -21.86 -13.01
C ARG A 332 14.61 -20.88 -13.89
N ALA A 333 14.24 -21.29 -15.10
CA ALA A 333 13.34 -20.53 -15.98
C ALA A 333 11.88 -20.48 -15.47
N ARG A 334 11.55 -21.27 -14.44
CA ARG A 334 10.22 -21.37 -13.79
C ARG A 334 10.29 -21.02 -12.30
N ALA A 335 11.25 -20.17 -11.90
CA ALA A 335 11.11 -19.43 -10.65
C ALA A 335 9.77 -18.66 -10.70
N PRO A 336 8.96 -18.64 -9.62
CA PRO A 336 7.67 -17.95 -9.66
C PRO A 336 7.89 -16.50 -10.10
N ALA A 337 7.22 -16.10 -11.19
CA ALA A 337 7.35 -14.83 -11.91
C ALA A 337 7.13 -13.55 -11.06
N VAL A 338 6.89 -13.71 -9.76
CA VAL A 338 6.65 -12.66 -8.78
C VAL A 338 7.91 -12.35 -7.94
N ALA A 339 8.89 -13.26 -7.91
CA ALA A 339 10.22 -13.01 -7.34
C ALA A 339 11.21 -12.43 -8.36
N THR A 340 10.80 -12.28 -9.62
CA THR A 340 11.63 -11.92 -10.79
C THR A 340 11.50 -10.44 -11.21
N GLY A 341 11.00 -9.57 -10.33
CA GLY A 341 10.93 -8.12 -10.57
C GLY A 341 11.41 -7.30 -9.37
N LEU A 342 12.26 -7.88 -8.53
CA LEU A 342 12.76 -7.29 -7.29
C LEU A 342 14.29 -7.31 -7.29
N THR A 343 14.88 -6.16 -6.95
CA THR A 343 16.31 -6.03 -6.77
C THR A 343 16.80 -7.03 -5.73
N ARG A 344 18.07 -7.44 -5.83
CA ARG A 344 18.66 -8.42 -4.90
C ARG A 344 18.51 -7.99 -3.43
N ARG A 345 18.67 -6.69 -3.15
CA ARG A 345 18.51 -6.10 -1.81
C ARG A 345 17.05 -6.14 -1.34
N ALA A 346 16.11 -5.70 -2.18
CA ALA A 346 14.69 -5.73 -1.86
C ALA A 346 14.21 -7.16 -1.59
N ARG A 347 14.63 -8.12 -2.40
CA ARG A 347 14.31 -9.54 -2.23
C ARG A 347 14.82 -10.11 -0.91
N LEU A 348 16.06 -9.78 -0.52
CA LEU A 348 16.62 -10.18 0.76
C LEU A 348 15.79 -9.61 1.92
N LEU A 349 15.49 -8.31 1.88
CA LEU A 349 14.70 -7.63 2.92
C LEU A 349 13.29 -8.22 3.04
N VAL A 350 12.57 -8.38 1.92
CA VAL A 350 11.22 -8.97 1.91
C VAL A 350 11.24 -10.40 2.44
N THR A 351 12.25 -11.19 2.06
CA THR A 351 12.38 -12.58 2.52
C THR A 351 12.72 -12.64 4.01
N ALA A 352 13.67 -11.84 4.48
CA ALA A 352 14.05 -11.77 5.89
C ALA A 352 12.86 -11.32 6.76
N TRP A 353 12.15 -10.28 6.33
CA TRP A 353 10.92 -9.84 6.97
C TRP A 353 9.86 -10.94 7.00
N ALA A 354 9.61 -11.63 5.88
CA ALA A 354 8.62 -12.71 5.83
C ALA A 354 8.98 -13.88 6.76
N LEU A 355 10.27 -14.24 6.83
CA LEU A 355 10.77 -15.28 7.73
C LEU A 355 10.66 -14.91 9.21
N LEU A 356 10.68 -13.62 9.55
CA LEU A 356 10.47 -13.14 10.91
C LEU A 356 8.98 -12.95 11.25
N ALA A 357 8.21 -12.40 10.31
CA ALA A 357 6.81 -12.04 10.52
C ALA A 357 5.90 -13.26 10.59
N VAL A 358 6.08 -14.26 9.72
CA VAL A 358 5.21 -15.43 9.68
C VAL A 358 5.23 -16.22 11.00
N PRO A 359 6.41 -16.62 11.55
CA PRO A 359 6.46 -17.32 12.83
C PRO A 359 5.93 -16.47 13.98
N THR A 360 6.27 -15.18 14.02
CA THR A 360 5.79 -14.27 15.07
C THR A 360 4.26 -14.15 15.07
N ILE A 361 3.65 -13.93 13.89
CA ILE A 361 2.20 -13.88 13.76
C ILE A 361 1.58 -15.23 14.16
N LEU A 362 2.19 -16.36 13.77
CA LEU A 362 1.70 -17.69 14.13
C LEU A 362 1.75 -17.93 15.64
N VAL A 363 2.87 -17.60 16.30
CA VAL A 363 3.02 -17.73 17.76
C VAL A 363 1.97 -16.87 18.48
N ASN A 364 1.78 -15.61 18.05
CA ASN A 364 0.76 -14.74 18.63
C ASN A 364 -0.66 -15.30 18.41
N LEU A 365 -0.94 -15.88 17.24
CA LEU A 365 -2.23 -16.49 16.95
C LEU A 365 -2.50 -17.73 17.83
N VAL A 366 -1.49 -18.59 17.99
CA VAL A 366 -1.58 -19.77 18.86
C VAL A 366 -1.75 -19.34 20.30
N ALA A 367 -0.96 -18.38 20.78
CA ALA A 367 -1.07 -17.83 22.13
C ALA A 367 -2.47 -17.23 22.37
N LEU A 368 -3.03 -16.49 21.40
CA LEU A 368 -4.39 -15.95 21.47
C LEU A 368 -5.43 -17.08 21.63
N VAL A 369 -5.36 -18.11 20.79
CA VAL A 369 -6.30 -19.25 20.81
C VAL A 369 -6.20 -20.03 22.12
N VAL A 370 -4.98 -20.29 22.60
CA VAL A 370 -4.73 -20.99 23.86
C VAL A 370 -5.18 -20.17 25.06
N SER A 371 -5.01 -18.84 25.02
CA SER A 371 -5.37 -17.94 26.13
C SER A 371 -6.85 -17.60 26.17
N ALA A 372 -7.55 -17.62 25.03
CA ALA A 372 -8.97 -17.28 24.91
C ALA A 372 -9.90 -17.95 25.95
N PRO A 373 -9.86 -19.28 26.19
CA PRO A 373 -10.73 -19.92 27.19
C PRO A 373 -10.49 -19.42 28.62
N PHE A 374 -9.31 -18.85 28.90
CA PHE A 374 -8.96 -18.33 30.21
C PHE A 374 -9.23 -16.83 30.34
N VAL A 375 -9.03 -16.05 29.26
CA VAL A 375 -9.18 -14.59 29.26
C VAL A 375 -10.65 -14.17 29.13
N LEU A 376 -11.42 -14.86 28.26
CA LEU A 376 -12.80 -14.46 27.98
C LEU A 376 -13.72 -14.53 29.22
N PRO A 377 -13.72 -15.61 30.03
CA PRO A 377 -14.57 -15.66 31.23
C PRO A 377 -14.17 -14.64 32.29
N ARG A 378 -12.85 -14.41 32.48
CA ARG A 378 -12.34 -13.40 33.42
C ARG A 378 -12.74 -11.99 33.01
N THR A 379 -12.62 -11.68 31.73
CA THR A 379 -13.03 -10.38 31.18
C THR A 379 -14.54 -10.19 31.30
N ALA A 380 -15.34 -11.21 30.99
CA ALA A 380 -16.79 -11.16 31.16
C ALA A 380 -17.19 -10.93 32.62
N ARG A 381 -16.47 -11.53 33.58
CA ARG A 381 -16.65 -11.27 35.00
C ARG A 381 -16.29 -9.83 35.37
N ALA A 382 -15.12 -9.35 34.95
CA ALA A 382 -14.67 -7.98 35.21
C ALA A 382 -15.64 -6.92 34.63
N VAL A 383 -16.16 -7.14 33.42
CA VAL A 383 -17.17 -6.25 32.81
C VAL A 383 -18.46 -6.22 33.63
N ARG A 384 -18.94 -7.38 34.10
CA ARG A 384 -20.13 -7.44 34.97
C ARG A 384 -19.89 -6.74 36.31
N GLU A 385 -18.73 -6.95 36.92
CA GLU A 385 -18.35 -6.30 38.17
C GLU A 385 -18.23 -4.77 37.99
N GLN A 386 -17.68 -4.30 36.87
CA GLN A 386 -17.57 -2.87 36.56
C GLN A 386 -18.92 -2.21 36.26
N LEU A 387 -19.89 -2.94 35.67
CA LEU A 387 -21.24 -2.42 35.40
C LEU A 387 -22.17 -2.48 36.61
N ALA A 388 -21.86 -3.28 37.63
CA ALA A 388 -22.72 -3.45 38.80
C ALA A 388 -23.04 -2.13 39.54
N PRO A 389 -22.09 -1.17 39.72
CA PRO A 389 -22.36 0.13 40.36
C PRO A 389 -23.17 1.10 39.49
N ALA A 390 -23.19 0.92 38.16
CA ALA A 390 -23.84 1.86 37.25
C ALA A 390 -25.37 1.91 37.44
N GLY A 391 -26.01 0.77 37.70
CA GLY A 391 -27.46 0.69 37.94
C GLY A 391 -27.91 1.51 39.17
N PRO A 392 -27.33 1.27 40.36
CA PRO A 392 -27.55 2.11 41.54
C PRO A 392 -27.23 3.59 41.30
N ALA A 393 -26.10 3.90 40.64
CA ALA A 393 -25.72 5.29 40.35
C ALA A 393 -26.77 6.03 39.49
N ILE A 394 -27.39 5.36 38.52
CA ILE A 394 -28.50 5.93 37.72
C ILE A 394 -29.73 6.20 38.60
N ARG A 395 -30.08 5.27 39.49
CA ARG A 395 -31.24 5.43 40.39
C ARG A 395 -31.03 6.58 41.37
N ASP A 396 -29.80 6.80 41.81
CA ASP A 396 -29.43 7.87 42.74
C ASP A 396 -29.19 9.23 42.04
N GLY A 397 -29.45 9.34 40.73
CA GLY A 397 -29.22 10.57 39.96
C GLY A 397 -27.75 10.89 39.67
N ARG A 398 -26.82 9.98 39.97
CA ARG A 398 -25.37 10.14 39.77
C ARG A 398 -24.95 9.73 38.35
N LEU A 399 -25.45 10.45 37.36
CA LEU A 399 -25.27 10.14 35.93
C LEU A 399 -23.79 10.11 35.49
N LEU A 400 -22.95 10.97 36.06
CA LEU A 400 -21.52 11.04 35.70
C LEU A 400 -20.77 9.76 36.11
N SER A 401 -21.01 9.25 37.32
CA SER A 401 -20.41 8.00 37.80
C SER A 401 -20.87 6.81 36.96
N ALA A 402 -22.17 6.74 36.67
CA ALA A 402 -22.73 5.70 35.81
C ALA A 402 -22.12 5.70 34.39
N ALA A 403 -21.91 6.89 33.82
CA ALA A 403 -21.24 7.03 32.53
C ALA A 403 -19.78 6.59 32.60
N ALA A 404 -19.04 6.99 33.64
CA ALA A 404 -17.65 6.59 33.85
C ALA A 404 -17.51 5.06 33.99
N ASP A 405 -18.37 4.43 34.79
CA ASP A 405 -18.38 2.96 34.97
C ASP A 405 -18.72 2.23 33.67
N THR A 406 -19.66 2.77 32.89
CA THR A 406 -20.02 2.21 31.57
C THR A 406 -18.84 2.29 30.60
N VAL A 407 -18.17 3.44 30.53
CA VAL A 407 -16.98 3.62 29.67
C VAL A 407 -15.85 2.70 30.11
N ALA A 408 -15.59 2.59 31.42
CA ALA A 408 -14.59 1.67 31.95
C ALA A 408 -14.91 0.22 31.57
N ALA A 409 -16.18 -0.20 31.71
CA ALA A 409 -16.61 -1.53 31.30
C ALA A 409 -16.44 -1.78 29.80
N MET A 410 -16.73 -0.79 28.94
CA MET A 410 -16.46 -0.89 27.50
C MET A 410 -14.98 -1.09 27.22
N VAL A 411 -14.11 -0.30 27.87
CA VAL A 411 -12.65 -0.41 27.72
C VAL A 411 -12.15 -1.80 28.13
N VAL A 412 -12.65 -2.34 29.25
CA VAL A 412 -12.32 -3.70 29.70
C VAL A 412 -12.84 -4.77 28.74
N ALA A 413 -13.96 -4.53 28.06
CA ALA A 413 -14.55 -5.49 27.11
C ALA A 413 -13.82 -5.55 25.76
N LEU A 414 -13.11 -4.49 25.34
CA LEU A 414 -12.46 -4.40 24.04
C LEU A 414 -11.51 -5.58 23.71
N PRO A 415 -10.57 -5.99 24.60
CA PRO A 415 -9.70 -7.14 24.35
C PRO A 415 -10.47 -8.45 24.09
N ALA A 416 -11.54 -8.68 24.84
CA ALA A 416 -12.39 -9.86 24.66
C ALA A 416 -13.15 -9.80 23.33
N ALA A 417 -13.71 -8.64 22.98
CA ALA A 417 -14.36 -8.42 21.69
C ALA A 417 -13.38 -8.66 20.52
N GLY A 418 -12.14 -8.18 20.64
CA GLY A 418 -11.09 -8.39 19.65
C GLY A 418 -10.70 -9.86 19.50
N THR A 419 -10.55 -10.57 20.62
CA THR A 419 -10.28 -12.01 20.64
C THR A 419 -11.39 -12.79 19.94
N LEU A 420 -12.66 -12.50 20.27
CA LEU A 420 -13.83 -13.12 19.63
C LEU A 420 -13.88 -12.82 18.13
N CYS A 421 -13.61 -11.58 17.73
CA CYS A 421 -13.56 -11.16 16.33
C CYS A 421 -12.51 -11.97 15.55
N VAL A 422 -11.29 -12.09 16.07
CA VAL A 422 -10.21 -12.86 15.42
C VAL A 422 -10.58 -14.34 15.33
N LEU A 423 -11.10 -14.95 16.40
CA LEU A 423 -11.55 -16.35 16.39
C LEU A 423 -12.65 -16.59 15.35
N PHE A 424 -13.59 -15.66 15.22
CA PHE A 424 -14.63 -15.71 14.19
C PHE A 424 -14.03 -15.67 12.78
N LEU A 425 -13.08 -14.77 12.52
CA LEU A 425 -12.42 -14.66 11.21
C LEU A 425 -11.61 -15.92 10.86
N LEU A 426 -10.93 -16.52 11.84
CA LEU A 426 -10.20 -17.79 11.65
C LEU A 426 -11.16 -18.93 11.31
N THR A 427 -12.24 -19.07 12.08
CA THR A 427 -13.25 -20.11 11.88
C THR A 427 -13.90 -19.96 10.51
N ARG A 428 -14.28 -18.74 10.12
CA ARG A 428 -14.84 -18.45 8.79
C ARG A 428 -13.87 -18.81 7.66
N THR A 429 -12.58 -18.54 7.85
CA THR A 429 -11.55 -18.86 6.87
C THR A 429 -11.35 -20.37 6.74
N ALA A 430 -11.29 -21.10 7.86
CA ALA A 430 -11.18 -22.55 7.89
C ALA A 430 -12.39 -23.22 7.20
N LEU A 431 -13.61 -22.75 7.48
CA LEU A 431 -14.84 -23.24 6.85
C LEU A 431 -14.84 -23.02 5.34
N ARG A 432 -14.41 -21.84 4.86
CA ARG A 432 -14.27 -21.56 3.42
C ARG A 432 -13.26 -22.49 2.75
N MET A 433 -12.13 -22.74 3.39
CA MET A 433 -11.10 -23.66 2.88
C MET A 433 -11.64 -25.10 2.80
N LEU A 434 -12.35 -25.56 3.83
CA LEU A 434 -12.97 -26.89 3.84
C LEU A 434 -14.04 -27.02 2.75
N HIS A 435 -14.87 -25.99 2.57
CA HIS A 435 -15.89 -25.95 1.53
C HIS A 435 -15.26 -26.00 0.13
N HIS A 436 -14.20 -25.23 -0.12
CA HIS A 436 -13.49 -25.24 -1.40
C HIS A 436 -12.83 -26.60 -1.67
N ARG A 437 -12.22 -27.24 -0.67
CA ARG A 437 -11.61 -28.58 -0.81
C ARG A 437 -12.67 -29.64 -1.10
N SER A 438 -13.83 -29.59 -0.44
CA SER A 438 -14.93 -30.53 -0.70
C SER A 438 -15.57 -30.31 -2.09
N ALA A 439 -15.66 -29.07 -2.57
CA ALA A 439 -16.10 -28.77 -3.93
C ALA A 439 -15.14 -29.34 -4.98
N LEU A 440 -13.82 -29.17 -4.80
CA LEU A 440 -12.80 -29.75 -5.68
C LEU A 440 -12.80 -31.29 -5.66
N ALA A 441 -12.98 -31.90 -4.49
CA ALA A 441 -13.07 -33.35 -4.36
C ALA A 441 -14.32 -33.91 -5.09
N ARG A 442 -15.47 -33.23 -4.99
CA ARG A 442 -16.70 -33.57 -5.72
C ARG A 442 -16.54 -33.41 -7.24
N ALA A 443 -15.90 -32.35 -7.71
CA ALA A 443 -15.60 -32.14 -9.12
C ALA A 443 -14.66 -33.22 -9.69
N ARG A 444 -13.66 -33.66 -8.91
CA ARG A 444 -12.76 -34.77 -9.30
C ARG A 444 -13.47 -36.12 -9.33
N ARG A 445 -14.40 -36.40 -8.41
CA ARG A 445 -15.20 -37.64 -8.42
C ARG A 445 -16.13 -37.71 -9.63
N ARG A 446 -16.71 -36.59 -10.07
CA ARG A 446 -17.56 -36.50 -11.27
C ARG A 446 -16.78 -36.61 -12.60
N ARG A 447 -15.46 -36.38 -12.59
CA ARG A 447 -14.57 -36.47 -13.76
C ARG A 447 -13.82 -37.80 -13.88
N ARG A 448 -14.04 -38.77 -13.00
CA ARG A 448 -13.57 -40.14 -13.23
C ARG A 448 -14.51 -40.79 -14.25
N PRO A 449 -14.07 -41.14 -15.47
CA PRO A 449 -14.89 -41.94 -16.36
C PRO A 449 -15.13 -43.30 -15.70
N ALA A 450 -16.34 -43.83 -15.87
CA ALA A 450 -16.71 -45.17 -15.44
C ALA A 450 -15.88 -46.20 -16.21
N ALA A 451 -14.65 -46.47 -15.75
CA ALA A 451 -13.90 -47.64 -16.17
C ALA A 451 -14.48 -48.85 -15.44
N GLY A 452 -15.37 -49.56 -16.13
CA GLY A 452 -15.85 -50.88 -15.74
C GLY A 452 -17.36 -51.03 -15.91
N ARG A 453 -17.81 -51.40 -17.11
CA ARG A 453 -19.06 -52.16 -17.36
C ARG A 453 -19.16 -52.62 -18.84
N SER A 454 -18.41 -53.67 -19.15
CA SER A 454 -18.54 -54.65 -20.26
C SER A 454 -17.35 -55.60 -20.07
N ASP A 455 -17.42 -56.90 -19.80
CA ASP A 455 -18.34 -57.94 -20.26
C ASP A 455 -18.57 -58.97 -19.15
N ALA A 456 -19.83 -59.33 -18.95
CA ALA A 456 -20.24 -60.63 -18.43
C ALA A 456 -21.58 -60.95 -19.11
N GLY A 457 -21.52 -61.74 -20.19
CA GLY A 457 -22.71 -62.17 -20.95
C GLY A 457 -22.57 -61.95 -22.44
N GLY A 458 -21.86 -62.86 -23.12
CA GLY A 458 -21.73 -62.85 -24.57
C GLY A 458 -21.09 -64.11 -25.16
N GLU A 459 -21.13 -65.22 -24.44
CA GLU A 459 -20.63 -66.53 -24.88
C GLU A 459 -21.77 -67.33 -25.53
N GLN A 460 -22.48 -66.73 -26.50
CA GLN A 460 -23.49 -67.44 -27.29
C GLN A 460 -23.88 -66.71 -28.57
N ARG A 461 -22.90 -66.35 -29.41
CA ARG A 461 -23.17 -66.00 -30.82
C ARG A 461 -21.94 -66.06 -31.73
N ARG A 462 -21.06 -67.02 -31.48
CA ARG A 462 -20.16 -67.56 -32.50
C ARG A 462 -20.88 -68.77 -33.07
N ASP A 463 -21.55 -68.58 -34.20
CA ASP A 463 -21.96 -69.59 -35.19
C ASP A 463 -23.16 -69.05 -35.96
N ALA A 464 -22.87 -68.31 -37.03
CA ALA A 464 -23.62 -68.32 -38.29
C ALA A 464 -23.16 -67.14 -39.16
N LEU A 465 -22.60 -67.49 -40.32
CA LEU A 465 -22.40 -66.65 -41.52
C LEU A 465 -21.23 -65.65 -41.38
N GLY A 466 -20.08 -65.82 -42.04
CA GLY A 466 -19.84 -66.41 -43.35
C GLY A 466 -19.55 -65.30 -44.36
N ALA A 467 -18.29 -65.22 -44.78
CA ALA A 467 -17.81 -64.67 -46.05
C ALA A 467 -18.28 -63.27 -46.50
N ALA A 468 -17.36 -62.29 -46.45
CA ALA A 468 -17.06 -61.41 -47.59
C ALA A 468 -15.78 -60.62 -47.31
N GLU A 469 -14.70 -60.99 -48.00
CA GLU A 469 -13.49 -60.21 -48.16
C GLU A 469 -13.77 -58.91 -48.91
N VAL A 470 -13.22 -57.78 -48.45
CA VAL A 470 -12.63 -56.74 -49.32
C VAL A 470 -11.47 -56.07 -48.57
N HIS A 471 -10.28 -56.17 -49.15
CA HIS A 471 -9.05 -55.42 -48.84
C HIS A 471 -8.88 -54.33 -49.94
N PRO A 472 -7.88 -53.43 -49.89
CA PRO A 472 -7.72 -52.23 -49.07
C PRO A 472 -7.74 -50.92 -49.91
N GLY A 473 -7.81 -49.75 -49.26
CA GLY A 473 -7.62 -48.43 -49.88
C GLY A 473 -6.87 -47.49 -48.95
N HIS A 474 -5.61 -47.21 -49.30
CA HIS A 474 -4.64 -46.39 -48.59
C HIS A 474 -5.11 -44.95 -48.28
N LEU A 475 -4.74 -44.43 -47.10
CA LEU A 475 -3.75 -43.34 -47.00
C LEU A 475 -3.30 -43.15 -45.54
N GLU A 476 -1.99 -43.28 -45.37
CA GLU A 476 -1.24 -43.26 -44.12
C GLU A 476 -1.11 -41.85 -43.52
N ALA A 477 -1.06 -41.80 -42.19
CA ALA A 477 -0.50 -40.68 -41.44
C ALA A 477 1.03 -40.66 -41.55
N PRO A 478 1.68 -39.51 -41.28
CA PRO A 478 2.91 -39.59 -40.50
C PRO A 478 3.02 -38.56 -39.37
N ARG A 479 3.37 -39.10 -38.21
CA ARG A 479 4.15 -38.45 -37.15
C ARG A 479 5.62 -38.38 -37.59
N ARG A 480 6.29 -37.22 -37.41
CA ARG A 480 7.73 -37.02 -37.10
C ARG A 480 8.00 -35.50 -37.08
N ALA A 481 8.54 -34.89 -36.03
CA ALA A 481 9.91 -34.93 -35.46
C ALA A 481 10.75 -33.72 -35.91
N VAL A 482 11.03 -32.79 -34.99
CA VAL A 482 12.18 -31.87 -35.08
C VAL A 482 12.75 -31.71 -33.68
N ARG A 483 13.71 -32.58 -33.32
CA ARG A 483 14.66 -32.32 -32.23
C ARG A 483 15.87 -33.26 -32.33
N GLN A 484 16.85 -32.91 -33.17
CA GLN A 484 18.24 -33.31 -32.96
C GLN A 484 19.13 -32.50 -33.88
N LEU A 485 19.95 -31.64 -33.28
CA LEU A 485 21.32 -31.25 -33.65
C LEU A 485 21.69 -30.19 -32.61
N ASP A 486 22.26 -30.61 -31.47
CA ASP A 486 23.66 -30.29 -31.22
C ASP A 486 24.22 -30.96 -29.94
N HIS A 487 25.48 -31.37 -30.08
CA HIS A 487 26.50 -31.68 -29.08
C HIS A 487 26.37 -32.94 -28.20
N GLN A 488 27.24 -33.91 -28.50
CA GLN A 488 28.27 -34.37 -27.55
C GLN A 488 29.38 -35.14 -28.29
N HIS A 489 30.59 -34.56 -28.36
CA HIS A 489 31.81 -35.33 -28.10
C HIS A 489 32.89 -34.42 -27.47
N THR A 490 33.34 -34.87 -26.31
CA THR A 490 34.43 -34.36 -25.48
C THR A 490 35.77 -34.87 -25.98
N GLY A 491 36.81 -34.02 -25.92
CA GLY A 491 38.21 -34.41 -26.06
C GLY A 491 39.16 -33.21 -25.84
N HIS A 492 39.75 -33.11 -24.66
CA HIS A 492 40.93 -32.29 -24.30
C HIS A 492 42.21 -33.03 -24.76
N PRO A 493 43.46 -32.53 -24.61
CA PRO A 493 44.01 -31.16 -24.60
C PRO A 493 45.22 -31.01 -25.57
N ALA A 494 45.72 -29.78 -25.84
CA ALA A 494 47.15 -29.55 -26.11
C ALA A 494 47.51 -28.05 -26.10
N ALA A 495 48.60 -27.75 -25.41
CA ALA A 495 49.27 -26.46 -25.29
C ALA A 495 50.33 -26.26 -26.39
N LEU A 496 50.62 -25.00 -26.75
CA LEU A 496 51.89 -24.47 -27.30
C LEU A 496 51.73 -22.94 -27.43
N GLU A 497 52.28 -22.15 -26.49
CA GLU A 497 53.57 -21.40 -26.58
C GLU A 497 53.61 -20.31 -27.68
N MET A 498 53.66 -19.03 -27.29
CA MET A 498 54.84 -18.12 -27.35
C MET A 498 55.40 -17.95 -28.78
N ARG A 499 55.49 -16.76 -29.41
CA ARG A 499 56.11 -15.47 -29.02
C ARG A 499 55.89 -14.42 -30.16
N PRO A 500 56.10 -13.10 -29.93
CA PRO A 500 56.16 -12.00 -30.92
C PRO A 500 57.62 -11.88 -31.48
N PRO A 501 58.17 -10.81 -32.13
CA PRO A 501 57.78 -9.38 -32.36
C PRO A 501 58.03 -8.92 -33.84
N HIS A 502 57.82 -7.69 -34.32
CA HIS A 502 58.65 -6.48 -34.13
C HIS A 502 58.19 -5.33 -35.08
N HIS A 503 58.38 -4.09 -34.59
CA HIS A 503 58.72 -2.81 -35.26
C HIS A 503 57.80 -2.13 -36.30
N GLY A 504 57.42 -0.88 -35.99
CA GLY A 504 56.87 0.15 -36.91
C GLY A 504 57.96 0.80 -37.79
N PRO A 505 57.90 2.12 -38.14
CA PRO A 505 56.91 3.17 -37.85
C PRO A 505 56.54 4.04 -39.10
N VAL A 506 56.02 5.27 -38.86
CA VAL A 506 55.82 6.42 -39.79
C VAL A 506 54.52 6.37 -40.59
N GLY A 507 53.67 7.39 -40.75
CA GLY A 507 53.58 8.80 -40.36
C GLY A 507 52.40 9.38 -41.18
N GLY A 508 51.47 10.12 -40.59
CA GLY A 508 51.19 11.51 -40.96
C GLY A 508 50.21 11.72 -42.14
N GLY A 509 49.19 12.55 -41.94
CA GLY A 509 48.61 13.39 -43.01
C GLY A 509 47.19 13.06 -43.50
N ASP A 510 46.29 14.00 -43.20
CA ASP A 510 45.24 14.58 -44.06
C ASP A 510 44.08 13.76 -44.65
N ASP A 511 42.89 14.14 -44.17
CA ASP A 511 41.88 14.92 -44.89
C ASP A 511 41.30 14.42 -46.23
N ARG A 512 39.96 14.39 -46.23
CA ARG A 512 39.01 14.67 -47.34
C ARG A 512 38.45 13.54 -48.22
N LEU A 513 37.11 13.59 -48.21
CA LEU A 513 36.20 13.52 -49.36
C LEU A 513 35.95 12.15 -50.03
N GLY A 514 34.78 11.62 -49.70
CA GLY A 514 33.67 11.62 -50.65
C GLY A 514 33.68 10.52 -51.72
N ARG A 515 32.70 9.61 -51.62
CA ARG A 515 32.02 9.08 -52.80
C ARG A 515 30.64 8.55 -52.44
N LEU A 516 29.65 9.24 -52.99
CA LEU A 516 28.29 8.79 -53.20
C LEU A 516 28.29 7.44 -53.93
N ARG A 517 27.47 6.50 -53.45
CA ARG A 517 26.85 5.50 -54.33
C ARG A 517 25.43 5.22 -53.88
N THR A 518 24.52 5.70 -54.70
CA THR A 518 23.09 5.42 -54.75
C THR A 518 22.81 3.93 -54.91
N GLN A 519 21.85 3.38 -54.14
CA GLN A 519 20.97 2.31 -54.62
C GLN A 519 19.60 2.35 -53.94
N ARG A 520 18.59 2.05 -54.75
CA ARG A 520 17.14 2.22 -54.55
C ARG A 520 16.51 1.16 -53.62
N ALA A 521 15.54 1.64 -52.85
CA ALA A 521 14.18 1.12 -52.57
C ALA A 521 13.89 -0.41 -52.56
N ALA A 522 13.34 -0.91 -51.44
CA ALA A 522 11.95 -1.41 -51.31
C ALA A 522 11.66 -1.87 -49.85
N PRO A 523 10.39 -1.88 -49.39
CA PRO A 523 10.04 -1.95 -47.97
C PRO A 523 9.78 -3.39 -47.50
N GLY A 524 10.40 -3.79 -46.40
CA GLY A 524 10.07 -5.02 -45.67
C GLY A 524 9.54 -4.63 -44.29
N GLY A 525 8.24 -4.84 -44.08
CA GLY A 525 7.61 -4.68 -42.78
C GLY A 525 8.05 -5.82 -41.85
N GLU A 526 8.79 -5.47 -40.82
CA GLU A 526 9.08 -6.37 -39.70
C GLU A 526 8.08 -6.03 -38.59
N GLN A 527 7.00 -6.80 -38.53
CA GLN A 527 6.12 -6.85 -37.35
C GLN A 527 6.89 -7.56 -36.25
N ASP A 528 7.60 -6.78 -35.43
CA ASP A 528 8.11 -7.26 -34.16
C ASP A 528 6.93 -7.49 -33.21
N ASP A 529 6.87 -8.72 -32.70
CA ASP A 529 5.88 -9.24 -31.77
C ASP A 529 5.98 -8.52 -30.41
N VAL A 530 5.16 -7.48 -30.22
CA VAL A 530 5.00 -6.73 -28.95
C VAL A 530 4.08 -7.49 -27.96
N GLY A 531 3.59 -8.69 -28.30
CA GLY A 531 2.63 -9.47 -27.51
C GLY A 531 3.14 -10.06 -26.18
N GLY A 532 4.37 -9.75 -25.76
CA GLY A 532 5.08 -10.46 -24.69
C GLY A 532 5.34 -9.70 -23.38
N GLU A 533 4.79 -8.50 -23.16
CA GLU A 533 4.91 -7.87 -21.83
C GLU A 533 3.76 -8.30 -20.92
N ASP A 534 4.06 -9.24 -20.01
CA ASP A 534 3.31 -9.47 -18.77
C ASP A 534 3.26 -8.14 -17.99
N ALA A 535 2.29 -7.29 -18.33
CA ALA A 535 2.06 -5.99 -17.72
C ALA A 535 1.63 -6.19 -16.26
N GLN A 536 2.60 -6.14 -15.36
CA GLN A 536 2.38 -6.09 -13.92
C GLN A 536 1.84 -4.71 -13.55
N VAL A 537 0.55 -4.51 -13.69
CA VAL A 537 -0.15 -3.41 -13.02
C VAL A 537 -0.47 -3.87 -11.61
N ALA A 538 0.26 -3.33 -10.64
CA ALA A 538 -0.06 -3.52 -9.23
C ALA A 538 -0.84 -2.30 -8.76
N GLU A 539 -2.07 -2.53 -8.29
CA GLU A 539 -2.75 -1.53 -7.49
C GLU A 539 -1.95 -1.41 -6.18
N LEU A 540 -1.24 -0.31 -6.00
CA LEU A 540 -0.53 -0.09 -4.76
C LEU A 540 -1.57 0.26 -3.70
N ALA A 541 -1.22 -0.05 -2.45
CA ALA A 541 -2.02 0.42 -1.34
C ALA A 541 -2.29 1.92 -1.56
N ALA A 542 -3.57 2.27 -1.65
CA ALA A 542 -4.00 3.58 -1.26
C ALA A 542 -3.25 3.89 0.04
N GLY A 543 -2.70 5.09 0.21
CA GLY A 543 -2.81 5.59 1.56
C GLY A 543 -4.29 5.45 1.87
N GLU A 544 -4.64 4.67 2.90
CA GLU A 544 -6.00 4.12 3.11
C GLU A 544 -7.08 5.22 3.30
N TYR A 545 -6.71 6.46 3.06
CA TYR A 545 -7.37 7.74 3.11
C TYR A 545 -8.17 7.98 1.82
N GLY A 546 -9.41 7.46 1.79
CA GLY A 546 -10.40 7.92 0.82
C GLY A 546 -10.72 9.42 0.99
N PRO A 547 -11.31 10.08 -0.03
CA PRO A 547 -11.55 11.51 0.02
C PRO A 547 -12.53 11.86 1.15
N ALA A 548 -12.17 12.87 1.95
CA ALA A 548 -13.15 13.62 2.73
C ALA A 548 -14.11 14.29 1.74
N ALA A 549 -15.41 14.23 2.05
CA ALA A 549 -16.46 14.84 1.24
C ALA A 549 -16.10 16.28 0.85
N VAL A 550 -15.98 16.53 -0.45
CA VAL A 550 -15.87 17.89 -1.00
C VAL A 550 -17.20 18.58 -0.73
N PRO A 551 -17.22 19.80 -0.15
CA PRO A 551 -18.46 20.56 -0.04
C PRO A 551 -18.94 20.88 -1.45
N THR A 552 -20.11 20.37 -1.81
CA THR A 552 -20.82 20.80 -3.01
C THR A 552 -21.16 22.27 -2.86
N ALA A 553 -20.44 23.14 -3.58
CA ALA A 553 -20.84 24.53 -3.75
C ALA A 553 -22.18 24.54 -4.49
N ARG A 554 -23.27 24.69 -3.73
CA ARG A 554 -24.59 24.98 -4.30
C ARG A 554 -24.53 26.37 -4.92
N HIS A 555 -24.46 26.42 -6.24
CA HIS A 555 -24.85 27.59 -7.01
C HIS A 555 -26.33 27.90 -6.70
N ARG A 556 -26.57 28.89 -5.83
CA ARG A 556 -27.84 29.62 -5.77
C ARG A 556 -27.69 30.85 -6.65
N GLY A 557 -28.06 30.73 -7.92
CA GLY A 557 -28.37 31.88 -8.77
C GLY A 557 -29.78 32.35 -8.44
N THR A 558 -29.91 33.41 -7.65
CA THR A 558 -31.17 34.13 -7.49
C THR A 558 -31.28 35.20 -8.57
N HIS A 559 -32.32 35.07 -9.40
CA HIS A 559 -32.86 36.16 -10.20
C HIS A 559 -33.24 37.35 -9.30
N ARG A 560 -32.78 38.57 -9.65
CA ARG A 560 -33.64 39.76 -9.62
C ARG A 560 -33.07 40.85 -10.52
N ALA A 561 -33.97 41.44 -11.29
CA ALA A 561 -33.72 42.47 -12.27
C ALA A 561 -33.94 43.89 -11.69
N THR A 562 -33.42 44.86 -12.45
CA THR A 562 -33.80 46.28 -12.63
C THR A 562 -33.51 47.33 -11.56
N ASP A 563 -32.71 48.31 -12.04
CA ASP A 563 -32.85 49.77 -11.98
C ASP A 563 -32.50 50.58 -10.72
N GLY A 564 -31.72 51.66 -10.97
CA GLY A 564 -31.82 52.91 -10.22
C GLY A 564 -30.48 53.54 -9.81
N ALA A 565 -30.01 54.51 -10.60
CA ALA A 565 -28.84 55.35 -10.35
C ALA A 565 -29.06 56.45 -9.29
N ALA A 566 -27.98 56.86 -8.59
CA ALA A 566 -27.64 58.19 -8.05
C ALA A 566 -26.53 58.02 -6.97
N ASP A 567 -25.29 58.45 -7.17
CA ASP A 567 -24.71 59.81 -7.03
C ASP A 567 -24.13 60.12 -5.62
N ARG A 568 -22.95 60.79 -5.63
CA ARG A 568 -22.11 61.36 -4.54
C ARG A 568 -21.22 60.39 -3.76
N GLY A 569 -19.91 60.61 -3.55
CA GLY A 569 -19.06 61.81 -3.65
C GLY A 569 -18.43 62.12 -2.28
N THR A 570 -17.12 62.42 -2.24
CA THR A 570 -16.21 62.79 -1.10
C THR A 570 -15.55 61.59 -0.37
N ASP A 571 -14.22 61.38 -0.38
CA ASP A 571 -13.00 62.18 -0.21
C ASP A 571 -12.66 62.52 1.26
N HIS A 572 -11.62 61.87 1.81
CA HIS A 572 -10.63 62.51 2.69
C HIS A 572 -9.41 61.61 2.99
N SER A 573 -8.26 62.27 2.89
CA SER A 573 -6.87 61.88 3.13
C SER A 573 -6.42 62.13 4.58
N ASP A 574 -5.17 61.70 4.83
CA ASP A 574 -4.24 62.10 5.91
C ASP A 574 -4.45 61.44 7.29
N GLY A 575 -3.43 61.00 8.05
CA GLY A 575 -1.98 61.25 8.04
C GLY A 575 -1.50 61.42 9.50
N PHE A 576 -0.22 61.14 9.77
CA PHE A 576 0.55 61.27 11.06
C PHE A 576 0.38 60.14 12.10
N ASP A 577 1.39 59.44 12.61
CA ASP A 577 2.84 59.60 12.87
C ASP A 577 3.24 60.16 14.26
N GLU A 578 4.28 59.53 14.81
CA GLU A 578 5.17 59.84 15.94
C GLU A 578 4.73 59.82 17.42
N GLY A 579 5.67 59.35 18.27
CA GLY A 579 5.86 59.94 19.61
C GLY A 579 6.30 59.01 20.74
N ALA A 580 7.62 58.91 20.97
CA ALA A 580 8.28 58.16 22.03
C ALA A 580 8.33 58.89 23.40
N HIS A 581 8.59 58.16 24.51
CA HIS A 581 9.36 58.58 25.72
C HIS A 581 9.47 57.37 26.69
N HIS A 582 10.65 56.80 27.01
CA HIS A 582 11.69 57.18 27.99
C HIS A 582 11.48 56.73 29.46
N GLY A 583 12.55 56.18 30.05
CA GLY A 583 12.78 55.95 31.51
C GLY A 583 12.68 54.48 31.94
N ARG A 584 13.71 53.64 32.03
CA ARG A 584 15.02 53.66 32.76
C ARG A 584 14.89 53.47 34.29
N SER A 585 15.41 52.31 34.74
CA SER A 585 16.23 52.07 35.95
C SER A 585 15.61 51.54 37.26
N GLY A 586 16.32 50.57 37.88
CA GLY A 586 16.28 50.20 39.31
C GLY A 586 15.72 48.79 39.60
N MET A 587 16.46 47.68 39.47
CA MET A 587 17.42 47.07 40.40
C MET A 587 16.91 46.70 41.83
N ARG A 588 17.06 45.40 42.12
CA ARG A 588 17.40 44.71 43.39
C ARG A 588 16.32 44.36 44.43
N HIS A 589 16.20 43.04 44.61
CA HIS A 589 16.11 42.23 45.84
C HIS A 589 15.24 42.67 47.02
N GLY A 590 14.26 41.81 47.29
CA GLY A 590 13.71 41.42 48.59
C GLY A 590 13.03 40.07 48.40
#